data_AF-A0A7K3Y1Z2-F1
#
_entry.id   AF-A0A7K3Y1Z2-F1
#
_cell.length_a   1.000
_cell.length_b   1.000
_cell.length_c   1.000
_cell.angle_alpha   90.00
_cell.angle_beta   90.00
_cell.angle_gamma   90.00
#
_symmetry.space_group_name_H-M   'P 1'
#
loop_
_entity.id
_entity.type
_entity.pdbx_description
1 polymer ?
#
loop_
_entity_poly.entity_id
_entity_poly.type
_entity_poly.pdbx_seq_one_letter_code
_entity_poly.pdbx_strand_id
1 'polypeptide(L)'
;MAFVTRNTYYFDAPGAGNTPDAARFAVERARELGIKTIVVASTSGRTALAFLDAMKGADLELVVVTHVIGFSKPGEWEFEEEAAVTLRAAGAKIVTGTHALSGLERA
;
A
#
# COMPACT_ATOMS: atom_id res chain seq x y z
N MET A 1 -30.71 8.49 -19.19
CA MET A 1 -29.83 8.88 -18.06
C MET A 1 -29.51 7.63 -17.27
N ALA A 2 -28.24 7.26 -17.14
CA ALA A 2 -27.84 6.16 -16.28
C ALA A 2 -27.10 6.73 -15.07
N PHE A 3 -27.48 6.30 -13.88
CA PHE A 3 -26.75 6.57 -12.64
C PHE A 3 -26.10 5.26 -12.17
N VAL A 4 -25.08 5.37 -11.34
CA VAL A 4 -24.38 4.24 -10.73
C VAL A 4 -24.30 4.49 -9.23
N THR A 5 -24.61 3.47 -8.44
CA THR A 5 -24.42 3.49 -6.98
C THR A 5 -23.09 2.84 -6.65
N ARG A 6 -22.34 3.44 -5.71
CA ARG A 6 -21.08 2.88 -5.19
C ARG A 6 -21.09 2.95 -3.67
N ASN A 7 -20.59 1.89 -3.05
CA ASN A 7 -20.41 1.86 -1.61
C ASN A 7 -19.17 2.68 -1.21
N THR A 8 -19.27 3.41 -0.10
CA THR A 8 -18.19 4.23 0.48
C THR A 8 -18.23 4.05 2.00
N TYR A 9 -17.10 3.65 2.56
CA TYR A 9 -16.93 3.48 4.01
C TYR A 9 -16.27 4.73 4.60
N TYR A 10 -16.75 5.16 5.77
CA TYR A 10 -16.16 6.25 6.55
C TYR A 10 -15.67 5.68 7.87
N PHE A 11 -14.40 5.95 8.21
CA PHE A 11 -13.86 5.63 9.52
C PHE A 11 -14.09 6.81 10.46
N ASP A 12 -14.53 6.53 11.69
CA ASP A 12 -14.80 7.57 12.70
C ASP A 12 -13.51 8.24 13.21
N ALA A 13 -12.37 7.54 13.10
CA ALA A 13 -11.08 8.04 13.54
C ALA A 13 -9.95 7.62 12.56
N PRO A 14 -8.88 8.42 12.43
CA PRO A 14 -7.70 8.02 11.68
C PRO A 14 -6.85 7.00 12.47
N GLY A 15 -5.99 6.26 11.76
CA GLY A 15 -4.93 5.47 12.39
C GLY A 15 -4.76 4.06 11.84
N ALA A 16 -3.75 3.37 12.37
CA ALA A 16 -3.34 2.04 11.91
C ALA A 16 -4.42 0.96 12.11
N GLY A 17 -5.34 1.16 13.06
CA GLY A 17 -6.46 0.24 13.33
C GLY A 17 -7.37 0.03 12.11
N ASN A 18 -7.41 0.99 11.18
CA ASN A 18 -8.23 0.90 9.97
C ASN A 18 -7.58 0.06 8.85
N THR A 19 -6.30 -0.30 8.97
CA THR A 19 -5.54 -0.95 7.91
C THR A 19 -6.17 -2.25 7.40
N PRO A 20 -6.61 -3.19 8.26
CA PRO A 20 -7.20 -4.45 7.80
C PRO A 20 -8.47 -4.23 6.97
N ASP A 21 -9.35 -3.33 7.42
CA ASP A 21 -10.57 -2.99 6.70
C ASP A 21 -10.29 -2.23 5.41
N ALA A 22 -9.36 -1.25 5.42
CA ALA A 22 -8.96 -0.53 4.22
C ALA A 22 -8.40 -1.47 3.14
N ALA A 23 -7.60 -2.47 3.54
CA ALA A 23 -7.09 -3.49 2.63
C ALA A 23 -8.22 -4.33 2.03
N ARG A 24 -9.15 -4.81 2.87
CA ARG A 24 -10.32 -5.57 2.42
C ARG A 24 -11.20 -4.77 1.45
N PHE A 25 -11.51 -3.52 1.77
CA PHE A 25 -12.33 -2.65 0.91
C PHE A 25 -11.65 -2.35 -0.43
N ALA A 26 -10.33 -2.16 -0.44
CA ALA A 26 -9.58 -1.96 -1.67
C ALA A 26 -9.61 -3.20 -2.57
N VAL A 27 -9.44 -4.40 -2.01
CA VAL A 27 -9.51 -5.67 -2.74
C VAL A 27 -10.91 -5.92 -3.30
N GLU A 28 -11.95 -5.72 -2.49
CA GLU A 28 -13.36 -5.81 -2.91
C GLU A 28 -13.61 -4.92 -4.13
N ARG A 29 -13.26 -3.63 -4.02
CA ARG A 29 -13.45 -2.65 -5.10
C ARG A 29 -12.62 -2.98 -6.34
N ALA A 30 -11.38 -3.43 -6.17
CA ALA A 30 -10.53 -3.79 -7.29
C ALA A 30 -11.16 -4.94 -8.10
N ARG A 31 -11.72 -5.95 -7.41
CA ARG A 31 -12.43 -7.07 -8.04
C ARG A 31 -13.71 -6.63 -8.74
N GLU A 32 -14.53 -5.80 -8.09
CA GLU A 32 -15.77 -5.25 -8.70
C GLU A 32 -15.50 -4.50 -10.01
N LEU A 33 -14.37 -3.81 -10.09
CA LEU A 33 -13.99 -2.98 -11.24
C LEU A 33 -13.13 -3.71 -12.27
N GLY A 34 -12.70 -4.94 -12.00
CA GLY A 34 -11.73 -5.65 -12.84
C GLY A 34 -10.34 -4.99 -12.86
N ILE A 35 -10.00 -4.21 -11.83
CA ILE A 35 -8.67 -3.64 -11.65
C ILE A 35 -7.69 -4.77 -11.29
N LYS A 36 -6.49 -4.71 -11.85
CA LYS A 36 -5.45 -5.73 -11.66
C LYS A 36 -4.34 -5.33 -10.71
N THR A 37 -4.23 -4.07 -10.34
CA THR A 37 -3.09 -3.57 -9.55
C THR A 37 -3.57 -2.76 -8.36
N ILE A 38 -3.02 -3.05 -7.18
CA ILE A 38 -3.15 -2.22 -5.99
C ILE A 38 -1.78 -1.61 -5.70
N VAL A 39 -1.76 -0.28 -5.56
CA VAL A 39 -0.57 0.47 -5.13
C VAL A 39 -0.78 0.88 -3.68
N VAL A 40 0.17 0.56 -2.80
CA VAL A 40 0.08 0.84 -1.36
C VAL A 40 1.32 1.58 -0.86
N ALA A 41 1.11 2.62 -0.06
CA ALA A 41 2.19 3.28 0.68
C ALA A 41 2.49 2.48 1.96
N SER A 42 3.76 2.18 2.22
CA SER A 42 4.17 1.44 3.41
C SER A 42 5.59 1.79 3.82
N THR A 43 5.75 2.48 4.95
CA THR A 43 7.07 2.87 5.48
C THR A 43 7.85 1.68 6.03
N SER A 44 7.27 0.91 6.97
CA SER A 44 7.97 -0.21 7.61
C SER A 44 7.71 -1.58 6.96
N GLY A 45 6.72 -1.68 6.08
CA GLY A 45 6.28 -2.95 5.47
C GLY A 45 4.97 -3.51 6.04
N ARG A 46 4.56 -3.08 7.24
CA ARG A 46 3.36 -3.59 7.92
C ARG A 46 2.07 -3.44 7.11
N THR A 47 1.85 -2.29 6.47
CA THR A 47 0.67 -2.07 5.63
C THR A 47 0.70 -2.95 4.39
N ALA A 48 1.86 -3.08 3.75
CA ALA A 48 2.01 -3.93 2.58
C ALA A 48 1.75 -5.41 2.89
N LEU A 49 2.20 -5.91 4.05
CA LEU A 49 1.91 -7.27 4.51
C LEU A 49 0.41 -7.49 4.76
N ALA A 50 -0.29 -6.51 5.33
CA ALA A 50 -1.74 -6.59 5.52
C ALA A 50 -2.49 -6.63 4.17
N PHE A 51 -2.05 -5.85 3.18
CA PHE A 51 -2.60 -5.91 1.82
C PHE A 51 -2.30 -7.23 1.13
N LEU A 52 -1.08 -7.76 1.27
CA LEU A 52 -0.73 -9.08 0.73
C LEU A 52 -1.64 -10.17 1.29
N ASP A 53 -1.94 -10.13 2.59
CA ASP A 53 -2.87 -11.07 3.23
C ASP A 53 -4.30 -10.92 2.69
N ALA A 54 -4.82 -9.69 2.61
CA ALA A 54 -6.15 -9.41 2.09
C ALA A 54 -6.32 -9.79 0.60
N MET A 55 -5.23 -9.80 -0.17
CA MET A 55 -5.21 -10.18 -1.59
C MET A 55 -5.18 -11.71 -1.81
N LYS A 56 -5.05 -12.53 -0.76
CA LYS A 56 -5.02 -14.00 -0.92
C LYS A 56 -6.23 -14.50 -1.68
N GLY A 57 -5.98 -15.27 -2.75
CA GLY A 57 -7.03 -15.81 -3.62
C GLY A 57 -7.61 -14.81 -4.62
N ALA A 58 -7.09 -13.58 -4.68
CA ALA A 58 -7.39 -12.62 -5.73
C ALA A 58 -6.27 -12.57 -6.77
N ASP A 59 -6.64 -12.47 -8.05
CA ASP A 59 -5.70 -12.25 -9.15
C ASP A 59 -5.37 -10.76 -9.28
N LEU A 60 -4.54 -10.27 -8.35
CA LEU A 60 -4.14 -8.87 -8.20
C LEU A 60 -2.62 -8.75 -8.02
N GLU A 61 -2.02 -7.73 -8.64
CA GLU A 61 -0.63 -7.34 -8.44
C GLU A 61 -0.51 -6.31 -7.31
N LEU A 62 0.46 -6.50 -6.41
CA LEU A 62 0.79 -5.53 -5.36
C LEU A 62 2.03 -4.71 -5.75
N VAL A 63 1.89 -3.39 -5.73
CA VAL A 63 2.99 -2.43 -5.83
C VAL A 63 3.11 -1.69 -4.50
N VAL A 64 4.25 -1.83 -3.84
CA VAL A 64 4.54 -1.21 -2.55
C VAL A 64 5.44 0.00 -2.79
N VAL A 65 4.99 1.17 -2.36
CA VAL A 65 5.78 2.41 -2.38
C VAL A 65 6.28 2.65 -0.97
N THR A 66 7.60 2.63 -0.79
CA THR A 66 8.25 2.84 0.50
C THR A 66 8.66 4.30 0.67
N HIS A 67 9.09 4.67 1.88
CA HIS A 67 9.74 5.95 2.08
C HIS A 67 11.08 6.03 1.33
N VAL A 68 11.46 7.24 0.93
CA VAL A 68 12.81 7.52 0.44
C VAL A 68 13.86 7.11 1.48
N ILE A 69 14.97 6.50 1.04
CA ILE A 69 16.11 6.21 1.91
C ILE A 69 16.64 7.54 2.46
N GLY A 70 16.90 7.60 3.76
CA GLY A 70 17.37 8.83 4.38
C GLY A 70 16.29 9.69 5.02
N PHE A 71 15.00 9.31 4.94
CA PHE A 71 13.89 10.17 5.39
C PHE A 71 13.96 10.52 6.88
N SER A 72 14.06 9.51 7.76
CA SER A 72 14.16 9.72 9.21
C SER A 72 15.60 9.91 9.67
N LYS A 73 16.56 9.25 9.03
CA LYS A 73 18.01 9.37 9.29
C LYS A 73 18.82 9.12 8.01
N PRO A 74 19.92 9.85 7.78
CA PRO A 74 20.72 9.71 6.55
C PRO A 74 21.17 8.27 6.29
N GLY A 75 20.89 7.76 5.08
CA GLY A 75 21.30 6.43 4.63
C GLY A 75 20.49 5.25 5.20
N GLU A 76 19.56 5.47 6.14
CA GLU A 76 18.71 4.40 6.66
C GLU A 76 17.47 4.20 5.79
N TRP A 77 17.16 2.94 5.49
CA TRP A 77 15.89 2.53 4.90
C TRP A 77 14.96 2.06 6.01
N GLU A 78 13.81 2.70 6.17
CA GLU A 78 12.87 2.41 7.28
C GLU A 78 12.06 1.12 7.07
N PHE A 79 12.21 0.48 5.92
CA PHE A 79 11.47 -0.71 5.55
C PHE A 79 12.17 -1.95 6.12
N GLU A 80 11.40 -2.83 6.77
CA GLU A 80 11.94 -4.05 7.36
C GLU A 80 12.38 -5.04 6.26
N GLU A 81 13.60 -5.57 6.36
CA GLU A 81 14.17 -6.46 5.34
C GLU A 81 13.37 -7.77 5.26
N GLU A 82 12.92 -8.31 6.40
CA GLU A 82 12.08 -9.51 6.47
C GLU A 82 10.74 -9.30 5.76
N ALA A 83 10.14 -8.12 5.90
CA ALA A 83 8.94 -7.76 5.16
C ALA A 83 9.24 -7.68 3.66
N ALA A 84 10.37 -7.10 3.25
CA ALA A 84 10.76 -7.01 1.85
C ALA A 84 10.98 -8.38 1.21
N VAL A 85 11.65 -9.30 1.91
CA VAL A 85 11.83 -10.69 1.47
C VAL A 85 10.48 -11.38 1.28
N THR A 86 9.58 -11.26 2.27
CA THR A 86 8.25 -11.86 2.23
C THR A 86 7.42 -11.34 1.06
N LEU A 87 7.40 -10.01 0.87
CA LEU A 87 6.64 -9.34 -0.19
C LEU A 87 7.17 -9.70 -1.58
N ARG A 88 8.50 -9.69 -1.78
CA ARG A 88 9.11 -10.07 -3.06
C ARG A 88 8.89 -11.54 -3.39
N ALA A 89 8.98 -12.43 -2.39
CA ALA A 89 8.70 -13.85 -2.57
C ALA A 89 7.25 -14.12 -3.00
N ALA A 90 6.32 -13.25 -2.59
CA ALA A 90 4.93 -13.28 -3.01
C ALA A 90 4.65 -12.54 -4.34
N GLY A 91 5.68 -12.07 -5.03
CA GLY A 91 5.57 -11.39 -6.33
C GLY A 91 5.25 -9.89 -6.26
N ALA A 92 5.26 -9.28 -5.08
CA ALA A 92 5.05 -7.84 -4.96
C ALA A 92 6.25 -7.05 -5.49
N LYS A 93 5.97 -5.92 -6.17
CA LYS A 93 6.98 -4.96 -6.62
C LYS A 93 7.20 -3.93 -5.53
N ILE A 94 8.46 -3.65 -5.18
CA ILE A 94 8.81 -2.62 -4.19
C ILE A 94 9.47 -1.45 -4.91
N VAL A 95 8.90 -0.26 -4.73
CA VAL A 95 9.37 1.01 -5.29
C VAL A 95 9.88 1.88 -4.16
N THR A 96 11.12 2.33 -4.28
CA THR A 96 11.78 3.24 -3.35
C THR A 96 12.35 4.41 -4.14
N GLY A 97 11.98 5.63 -3.79
CA GLY A 97 12.41 6.83 -4.49
C GLY A 97 11.96 8.11 -3.79
N THR A 98 12.38 9.25 -4.32
CA THR A 98 12.00 10.57 -3.78
C THR A 98 10.48 10.74 -3.83
N HIS A 99 9.90 11.24 -2.74
CA HIS A 99 8.46 11.51 -2.66
C HIS A 99 8.07 12.58 -3.67
N ALA A 100 7.35 12.27 -4.75
CA ALA A 100 7.11 13.21 -5.86
C ALA A 100 6.44 14.56 -5.51
N LEU A 101 5.76 14.65 -4.36
CA LEU A 101 5.13 15.88 -3.86
C LEU A 101 5.99 16.64 -2.84
N SER A 102 7.26 16.25 -2.72
CA SER A 102 8.30 16.98 -1.98
C SER A 102 9.69 16.61 -2.53
N GLY A 103 10.78 17.13 -1.97
CA GLY A 103 12.10 16.82 -2.47
C GLY A 103 13.14 17.76 -1.93
N LEU A 104 13.86 18.41 -2.83
CA LEU A 104 14.98 19.27 -2.45
C LEU A 104 14.53 20.45 -1.59
N GLU A 105 13.28 20.90 -1.68
CA GLU A 105 12.77 22.00 -0.85
C GLU A 105 12.67 21.66 0.65
N ARG A 106 12.83 20.40 1.05
CA ARG A 106 12.87 19.95 2.46
C ARG A 106 14.27 19.82 3.04
N ALA A 107 15.32 19.95 2.23
CA ALA A 107 16.71 19.74 2.65
C ALA A 107 17.27 20.91 3.47
#